data_AF-A0A2T1CL93-F1
#
_entry.id   AF-A0A2T1CL93-F1
#
_cell.length_a   1.000
_cell.length_b   1.000
_cell.length_c   1.000
_cell.angle_alpha   90.00
_cell.angle_beta   90.00
_cell.angle_gamma   90.00
#
_symmetry.space_group_name_H-M   'P 1'
#
loop_
_entity.id
_entity.type
_entity.pdbx_description
1 polymer ?
#
loop_
_entity_poly.entity_id
_entity_poly.type
_entity_poly.pdbx_seq_one_letter_code
_entity_poly.pdbx_strand_id
1 'polypeptide(L)'
;MQKTWIYQQFNRRVFLAILFSMLTSRKKYVAGELNNTKCDWCWIGAVTNNTITIKAKLNNQVQEEKNYIQIYYSKNLNLSPNNKKVIKVKATSLTNQIATFNLVELEENTLYHYVIIADGRRYPSQETLKFKTVKVNKQYSFTIGCSSCAGGTIEQFISSGVSNSQVFDVIRQYKYKDENEQDSNLAMFIHMGDLHYRNDINFLGLKEKNLDDYRKNFDLVMTQNRQKNLYQNIPLAYIWDDHDYGTNDSDSSYEFKYIASQAYREQFPHYPLPETLDEVKAQGAIYQSFVIGRVRFIMTDSRFYQDSSEIKDNINKTLLGNNQKEWFFEQLKKGKQNQQNNTEGLIIWVNSIPWIVKQDDAQTKSWNKFHQEREKIANFIKKNNINKLLMISGDAHMLAIDDGKEGSINNYATNGGGSFPIIHAAALDSKPSLKGGPYNGKKYTINSAIEESENGAIKGKEQWGLLNFIDDGSQIEVKVELKRMKMTLIKHTFIFG
;
A
#
# COMPACT_ATOMS: atom_id res chain seq x y z
N MET A 1 45.55 86.05 10.41
CA MET A 1 44.87 84.74 10.27
C MET A 1 45.93 83.66 10.32
N GLN A 2 45.88 82.83 11.36
CA GLN A 2 46.81 81.74 11.66
C GLN A 2 46.06 80.41 11.44
N LYS A 3 46.70 79.43 10.80
CA LYS A 3 46.55 77.94 10.92
C LYS A 3 47.24 77.26 9.72
N THR A 4 48.52 76.88 9.78
CA THR A 4 49.13 75.57 10.16
C THR A 4 48.51 74.31 9.50
N TRP A 5 49.21 73.71 8.52
CA TRP A 5 50.03 72.45 8.55
C TRP A 5 49.17 71.16 8.40
N ILE A 6 49.51 70.07 7.67
CA ILE A 6 50.68 69.17 7.74
C ILE A 6 50.76 68.27 6.46
N TYR A 7 51.98 67.97 6.02
CA TYR A 7 52.38 66.92 5.06
C TYR A 7 52.49 65.54 5.74
N GLN A 8 52.09 64.44 5.10
CA GLN A 8 52.58 63.09 5.48
C GLN A 8 53.07 62.30 4.25
N GLN A 9 54.32 61.84 4.36
CA GLN A 9 55.01 60.93 3.45
C GLN A 9 54.31 59.57 3.38
N PHE A 10 54.03 59.13 2.16
CA PHE A 10 53.55 57.77 1.87
C PHE A 10 54.70 56.77 1.97
N ASN A 11 54.59 55.84 2.91
CA ASN A 11 55.61 54.84 3.21
C ASN A 11 55.43 53.60 2.31
N ARG A 12 56.22 53.50 1.22
CA ARG A 12 56.16 52.41 0.21
C ARG A 12 56.29 50.98 0.76
N ARG A 13 56.75 50.80 2.01
CA ARG A 13 56.86 49.49 2.66
C ARG A 13 55.52 48.90 3.13
N VAL A 14 54.50 49.73 3.38
CA VAL A 14 53.17 49.24 3.80
C VAL A 14 52.39 48.66 2.63
N PHE A 15 52.56 49.21 1.42
CA PHE A 15 51.84 48.76 0.23
C PHE A 15 52.29 47.36 -0.26
N LEU A 16 53.59 47.03 -0.10
CA LEU A 16 54.14 45.72 -0.43
C LEU A 16 53.78 44.63 0.60
N ALA A 17 53.61 44.98 1.88
CA ALA A 17 53.13 44.05 2.90
C ALA A 17 51.67 43.64 2.68
N ILE A 18 50.83 44.56 2.17
CA ILE A 18 49.43 44.27 1.83
C ILE A 18 49.35 43.35 0.61
N LEU A 19 50.21 43.52 -0.42
CA LEU A 19 50.24 42.62 -1.58
C LEU A 19 50.75 41.21 -1.23
N PHE A 20 51.70 41.07 -0.30
CA PHE A 20 52.17 39.76 0.17
C PHE A 20 51.15 39.04 1.07
N SER A 21 50.31 39.78 1.79
CA SER A 21 49.17 39.21 2.55
C SER A 21 48.02 38.71 1.64
N MET A 22 47.97 39.16 0.37
CA MET A 22 47.02 38.67 -0.62
C MET A 22 47.54 37.48 -1.45
N LEU A 23 48.81 37.09 -1.30
CA LEU A 23 49.44 35.97 -2.02
C LEU A 23 49.84 34.79 -1.12
N THR A 24 49.59 34.87 0.19
CA THR A 24 49.55 33.65 1.02
C THR A 24 48.34 32.85 0.61
N SER A 25 48.57 31.63 0.10
CA SER A 25 47.53 30.74 -0.42
C SER A 25 46.28 30.81 0.46
N ARG A 26 45.21 31.42 -0.03
CA ARG A 26 43.90 30.87 0.24
C ARG A 26 43.96 29.49 -0.41
N LYS A 27 44.44 28.49 0.35
CA LYS A 27 43.79 27.20 0.30
C LYS A 27 42.33 27.58 0.51
N LYS A 28 41.57 27.66 -0.60
CA LYS A 28 40.16 27.36 -0.53
C LYS A 28 40.16 26.01 0.14
N TYR A 29 39.99 26.00 1.46
CA TYR A 29 39.14 25.00 2.05
C TYR A 29 37.83 25.20 1.29
N VAL A 30 37.74 24.53 0.14
CA VAL A 30 36.47 23.96 -0.27
C VAL A 30 36.16 23.11 0.94
N ALA A 31 35.39 23.67 1.88
CA ALA A 31 34.64 22.84 2.79
C ALA A 31 33.90 21.92 1.82
N GLY A 32 34.42 20.69 1.64
CA GLY A 32 33.71 19.70 0.85
C GLY A 32 32.31 19.71 1.42
N GLU A 33 31.30 19.93 0.57
CA GLU A 33 29.91 19.81 1.00
C GLU A 33 29.84 18.55 1.83
N LEU A 34 29.52 18.70 3.13
CA LEU A 34 29.41 17.55 4.02
C LEU A 34 28.38 16.64 3.37
N ASN A 35 28.83 15.49 2.89
CA ASN A 35 27.96 14.55 2.20
C ASN A 35 26.90 14.12 3.21
N ASN A 36 25.68 14.62 3.04
CA ASN A 36 24.56 14.43 3.96
C ASN A 36 23.56 13.41 3.43
N THR A 37 23.96 12.61 2.43
CA THR A 37 23.14 11.54 1.86
C THR A 37 22.81 10.50 2.93
N LYS A 38 21.52 10.24 3.14
CA LYS A 38 20.99 9.18 4.01
C LYS A 38 19.71 8.61 3.42
N CYS A 39 19.33 7.42 3.88
CA CYS A 39 18.00 6.90 3.64
C CYS A 39 17.01 7.55 4.62
N ASP A 40 15.90 8.09 4.09
CA ASP A 40 14.83 8.69 4.89
C ASP A 40 13.78 7.66 5.29
N TRP A 41 13.40 6.82 4.32
CA TRP A 41 12.39 5.79 4.49
C TRP A 41 12.60 4.60 3.57
N CYS A 42 12.00 3.45 3.93
CA CYS A 42 11.89 2.31 3.04
C CYS A 42 10.52 1.61 3.13
N TRP A 43 10.05 1.10 1.99
CA TRP A 43 8.93 0.18 1.86
C TRP A 43 9.44 -1.23 1.63
N ILE A 44 8.71 -2.23 2.12
CA ILE A 44 8.92 -3.63 1.78
C ILE A 44 7.63 -4.25 1.25
N GLY A 45 7.72 -5.11 0.25
CA GLY A 45 6.55 -5.73 -0.38
C GLY A 45 6.95 -6.70 -1.49
N ALA A 46 5.97 -7.14 -2.28
CA ALA A 46 6.17 -8.14 -3.35
C ALA A 46 6.92 -9.40 -2.85
N VAL A 47 6.61 -9.84 -1.63
CA VAL A 47 7.28 -10.98 -0.99
C VAL A 47 6.79 -12.30 -1.58
N THR A 48 7.71 -13.20 -1.87
CA THR A 48 7.41 -14.56 -2.35
C THR A 48 8.12 -15.59 -1.47
N ASN A 49 8.23 -16.82 -1.96
CA ASN A 49 9.03 -17.85 -1.32
C ASN A 49 10.54 -17.66 -1.46
N ASN A 50 11.01 -16.88 -2.43
CA ASN A 50 12.44 -16.69 -2.67
C ASN A 50 12.84 -15.26 -3.03
N THR A 51 11.90 -14.32 -3.05
CA THR A 51 12.15 -12.91 -3.36
C THR A 51 11.43 -11.95 -2.42
N ILE A 52 11.93 -10.71 -2.36
CA ILE A 52 11.22 -9.54 -1.84
C ILE A 52 11.72 -8.28 -2.56
N THR A 53 10.85 -7.28 -2.73
CA THR A 53 11.24 -5.95 -3.21
C THR A 53 11.27 -4.96 -2.06
N ILE A 54 12.37 -4.21 -1.98
CA ILE A 54 12.59 -3.15 -0.99
C ILE A 54 12.84 -1.85 -1.73
N LYS A 55 12.02 -0.84 -1.50
CA LYS A 55 12.14 0.50 -2.08
C LYS A 55 12.66 1.44 -1.00
N ALA A 56 13.77 2.13 -1.23
CA ALA A 56 14.40 3.00 -0.24
C ALA A 56 14.65 4.40 -0.81
N LYS A 57 14.07 5.43 -0.21
CA LYS A 57 14.25 6.82 -0.60
C LYS A 57 15.46 7.43 0.08
N LEU A 58 16.24 8.16 -0.70
CA LEU A 58 17.32 8.99 -0.22
C LEU A 58 16.87 10.45 -0.12
N ASN A 59 17.41 11.16 0.87
CA ASN A 59 17.10 12.58 1.10
C ASN A 59 17.66 13.52 0.04
N ASN A 60 18.71 13.10 -0.67
CA ASN A 60 19.44 13.89 -1.65
C ASN A 60 19.80 13.05 -2.87
N GLN A 61 20.14 13.72 -3.97
CA GLN A 61 20.69 13.05 -5.14
C GLN A 61 22.03 12.37 -4.84
N VAL A 62 22.17 11.16 -5.32
CA VAL A 62 23.40 10.37 -5.25
C VAL A 62 24.37 10.90 -6.31
N GLN A 63 25.55 11.37 -5.91
CA GLN A 63 26.62 11.63 -6.87
C GLN A 63 27.14 10.29 -7.37
N GLU A 64 27.01 10.04 -8.68
CA GLU A 64 27.55 8.85 -9.32
C GLU A 64 29.06 8.72 -8.99
N GLU A 65 29.50 7.50 -8.73
CA GLU A 65 30.88 7.12 -8.33
C GLU A 65 31.32 7.47 -6.90
N LYS A 66 30.65 8.41 -6.20
CA LYS A 66 31.00 8.79 -4.82
C LYS A 66 30.06 8.21 -3.75
N ASN A 67 28.78 8.03 -4.08
CA ASN A 67 27.75 7.62 -3.12
C ASN A 67 27.20 6.25 -3.51
N TYR A 68 27.28 5.27 -2.61
CA TYR A 68 26.68 3.94 -2.81
C TYR A 68 25.50 3.78 -1.84
N ILE A 69 24.39 3.26 -2.34
CA ILE A 69 23.33 2.71 -1.50
C ILE A 69 23.39 1.19 -1.57
N GLN A 70 23.33 0.58 -0.39
CA GLN A 70 23.44 -0.85 -0.22
C GLN A 70 22.35 -1.36 0.70
N ILE A 71 22.04 -2.63 0.56
CA ILE A 71 21.28 -3.36 1.55
C ILE A 71 22.14 -4.50 2.09
N TYR A 72 22.17 -4.62 3.40
CA TYR A 72 22.80 -5.73 4.11
C TYR A 72 21.69 -6.59 4.67
N TYR A 73 21.71 -7.89 4.40
CA TYR A 73 20.70 -8.81 4.91
C TYR A 73 21.26 -10.18 5.28
N SER A 74 20.65 -10.84 6.26
CA SER A 74 21.04 -12.16 6.76
C SER A 74 19.90 -12.82 7.52
N LYS A 75 19.98 -14.15 7.73
CA LYS A 75 19.17 -14.86 8.73
C LYS A 75 19.59 -14.52 10.17
N ASN A 76 20.80 -13.97 10.35
CA ASN A 76 21.34 -13.57 11.66
C ASN A 76 21.08 -12.09 11.95
N LEU A 77 20.62 -11.78 13.16
CA LEU A 77 20.30 -10.42 13.60
C LEU A 77 21.50 -9.47 13.59
N ASN A 78 22.71 -9.96 13.87
CA ASN A 78 23.91 -9.13 14.05
C ASN A 78 24.50 -8.58 12.75
N LEU A 79 24.09 -9.08 11.57
CA LEU A 79 24.56 -8.63 10.25
C LEU A 79 26.08 -8.45 10.17
N SER A 80 26.85 -9.38 10.76
CA SER A 80 28.31 -9.34 10.73
C SER A 80 28.86 -9.45 9.29
N PRO A 81 30.07 -8.94 9.00
CA PRO A 81 30.65 -9.00 7.66
C PRO A 81 30.67 -10.41 7.05
N ASN A 82 30.85 -11.44 7.87
CA ASN A 82 30.95 -12.83 7.41
C ASN A 82 29.59 -13.49 7.16
N ASN A 83 28.50 -12.93 7.70
CA ASN A 83 27.19 -13.59 7.70
C ASN A 83 26.14 -12.81 6.91
N LYS A 84 26.48 -11.68 6.29
CA LYS A 84 25.56 -10.85 5.51
C LYS A 84 25.78 -10.98 4.01
N LYS A 85 24.70 -10.95 3.26
CA LYS A 85 24.72 -10.67 1.83
C LYS A 85 24.65 -9.15 1.62
N VAL A 86 25.28 -8.66 0.56
CA VAL A 86 25.33 -7.23 0.21
C VAL A 86 24.87 -7.06 -1.23
N ILE A 87 23.85 -6.24 -1.44
CA ILE A 87 23.46 -5.78 -2.79
C ILE A 87 23.67 -4.28 -2.87
N LYS A 88 24.27 -3.82 -3.96
CA LYS A 88 24.44 -2.40 -4.29
C LYS A 88 23.51 -2.07 -5.45
N VAL A 89 22.79 -0.96 -5.35
CA VAL A 89 21.96 -0.44 -6.45
C VAL A 89 22.22 1.05 -6.62
N LYS A 90 21.84 1.59 -7.77
CA LYS A 90 21.88 3.04 -8.00
C LYS A 90 20.49 3.63 -7.74
N ALA A 91 20.45 4.81 -7.14
CA ALA A 91 19.29 5.68 -7.09
C ALA A 91 19.61 6.94 -7.90
N THR A 92 18.65 7.47 -8.65
CA THR A 92 18.87 8.55 -9.62
C THR A 92 17.82 9.65 -9.48
N SER A 93 18.05 10.81 -10.08
CA SER A 93 17.02 11.85 -10.21
C SER A 93 15.76 11.33 -10.91
N LEU A 94 15.95 10.52 -11.96
CA LEU A 94 14.90 9.89 -12.76
C LEU A 94 13.99 8.94 -11.97
N THR A 95 14.51 8.34 -10.90
CA THR A 95 13.79 7.42 -10.02
C THR A 95 13.34 8.09 -8.73
N ASN A 96 13.27 9.42 -8.70
CA ASN A 96 12.98 10.19 -7.48
C ASN A 96 13.92 9.81 -6.32
N GLN A 97 15.18 9.48 -6.58
CA GLN A 97 16.16 9.06 -5.58
C GLN A 97 15.73 7.81 -4.80
N ILE A 98 14.88 6.97 -5.40
CA ILE A 98 14.45 5.69 -4.83
C ILE A 98 15.33 4.58 -5.38
N ALA A 99 16.01 3.91 -4.46
CA ALA A 99 16.71 2.66 -4.72
C ALA A 99 15.71 1.49 -4.68
N THR A 100 15.70 0.66 -5.73
CA THR A 100 14.90 -0.57 -5.76
C THR A 100 15.84 -1.78 -5.58
N PHE A 101 15.71 -2.49 -4.46
CA PHE A 101 16.41 -3.74 -4.21
C PHE A 101 15.46 -4.91 -4.45
N ASN A 102 15.76 -5.73 -5.45
CA ASN A 102 15.10 -7.03 -5.64
C ASN A 102 16.00 -8.10 -5.05
N LEU A 103 15.68 -8.56 -3.84
CA LEU A 103 16.38 -9.68 -3.23
C LEU A 103 15.85 -10.97 -3.87
N VAL A 104 16.77 -11.86 -4.24
CA VAL A 104 16.46 -13.14 -4.89
C VAL A 104 17.22 -14.27 -4.21
N GLU A 105 16.89 -15.52 -4.55
CA GLU A 105 17.54 -16.72 -3.98
C GLU A 105 17.48 -16.75 -2.44
N LEU A 106 16.35 -16.29 -1.90
CA LEU A 106 16.04 -16.40 -0.48
C LEU A 106 15.49 -17.78 -0.18
N GLU A 107 15.69 -18.24 1.05
CA GLU A 107 15.09 -19.47 1.55
C GLU A 107 13.60 -19.23 1.84
N GLU A 108 12.78 -20.23 1.56
CA GLU A 108 11.33 -20.20 1.80
C GLU A 108 11.01 -20.16 3.30
N ASN A 109 9.90 -19.52 3.69
CA ASN A 109 9.40 -19.44 5.08
C ASN A 109 10.47 -19.00 6.11
N THR A 110 11.39 -18.13 5.71
CA THR A 110 12.61 -17.82 6.47
C THR A 110 12.62 -16.36 6.89
N LEU A 111 12.93 -16.13 8.16
CA LEU A 111 13.12 -14.79 8.71
C LEU A 111 14.48 -14.24 8.29
N TYR A 112 14.47 -13.05 7.70
CA TYR A 112 15.65 -12.27 7.38
C TYR A 112 15.63 -10.95 8.15
N HIS A 113 16.82 -10.54 8.53
CA HIS A 113 17.16 -9.25 9.11
C HIS A 113 17.85 -8.40 8.06
N TYR A 114 17.58 -7.10 8.02
CA TYR A 114 18.22 -6.21 7.07
C TYR A 114 18.39 -4.77 7.58
N VAL A 115 19.34 -4.07 6.96
CA VAL A 115 19.54 -2.62 7.09
C VAL A 115 19.92 -2.04 5.73
N ILE A 116 19.64 -0.75 5.54
CA ILE A 116 20.08 0.00 4.37
C ILE A 116 21.29 0.83 4.78
N ILE A 117 22.34 0.82 3.95
CA ILE A 117 23.51 1.69 4.11
C ILE A 117 23.52 2.68 2.95
N ALA A 118 23.33 3.95 3.26
CA ALA A 118 23.42 5.04 2.29
C ALA A 118 24.62 5.91 2.65
N ASP A 119 25.65 5.93 1.80
CA ASP A 119 26.87 6.72 2.04
C ASP A 119 27.49 6.46 3.43
N GLY A 120 27.64 5.17 3.78
CA GLY A 120 28.14 4.73 5.09
C GLY A 120 27.18 4.92 6.27
N ARG A 121 26.06 5.63 6.10
CA ARG A 121 25.04 5.81 7.14
C ARG A 121 24.04 4.66 7.17
N ARG A 122 23.83 4.10 8.35
CA ARG A 122 22.88 3.01 8.61
C ARG A 122 21.45 3.53 8.74
N TYR A 123 20.52 2.85 8.09
CA TYR A 123 19.09 3.04 8.24
C TYR A 123 18.38 1.70 8.56
N PRO A 124 17.53 1.66 9.60
CA PRO A 124 17.37 2.67 10.64
C PRO A 124 18.68 2.92 11.40
N SER A 125 18.79 3.97 12.21
CA SER A 125 20.04 4.28 12.92
C SER A 125 20.38 3.28 14.03
N GLN A 126 19.36 2.67 14.66
CA GLN A 126 19.54 1.79 15.83
C GLN A 126 18.94 0.39 15.63
N GLU A 127 17.74 0.29 15.05
CA GLU A 127 17.03 -0.98 14.92
C GLU A 127 17.47 -1.77 13.68
N THR A 128 17.37 -3.10 13.74
CA THR A 128 17.52 -3.97 12.56
C THR A 128 16.12 -4.36 12.09
N LEU A 129 15.78 -4.01 10.85
CA LEU A 129 14.49 -4.35 10.25
C LEU A 129 14.45 -5.84 9.91
N LYS A 130 13.25 -6.35 9.65
CA LYS A 130 13.05 -7.76 9.33
C LYS A 130 11.92 -7.96 8.35
N PHE A 131 12.00 -9.05 7.59
CA PHE A 131 10.94 -9.59 6.77
C PHE A 131 11.00 -11.12 6.80
N LYS A 132 9.91 -11.79 6.48
CA LYS A 132 9.85 -13.25 6.37
C LYS A 132 9.37 -13.61 4.97
N THR A 133 10.09 -14.46 4.26
CA THR A 133 9.57 -15.06 3.01
C THR A 133 8.39 -15.97 3.33
N VAL A 134 7.54 -16.24 2.35
CA VAL A 134 6.32 -17.06 2.54
C VAL A 134 6.45 -18.41 1.83
N LYS A 135 5.51 -19.33 1.98
CA LYS A 135 5.41 -20.48 1.06
C LYS A 135 4.55 -20.08 -0.15
N VAL A 136 4.72 -20.73 -1.29
CA VAL A 136 3.90 -20.51 -2.51
C VAL A 136 3.46 -21.86 -3.07
N ASN A 137 2.17 -22.00 -3.38
CA ASN A 137 1.51 -23.22 -3.85
C ASN A 137 1.73 -24.45 -2.93
N LYS A 138 1.80 -24.20 -1.61
CA LYS A 138 2.06 -25.22 -0.58
C LYS A 138 1.24 -24.91 0.66
N GLN A 139 0.94 -25.96 1.42
CA GLN A 139 0.28 -25.84 2.72
C GLN A 139 1.02 -24.84 3.63
N TYR A 140 0.31 -23.81 4.07
CA TYR A 140 0.88 -22.74 4.87
C TYR A 140 -0.18 -21.99 5.65
N SER A 141 -0.07 -22.00 6.98
CA SER A 141 -0.89 -21.15 7.83
C SER A 141 -0.21 -19.81 8.06
N PHE A 142 -0.95 -18.72 7.89
CA PHE A 142 -0.43 -17.36 8.02
C PHE A 142 -1.54 -16.37 8.36
N THR A 143 -1.17 -15.21 8.90
CA THR A 143 -2.12 -14.12 9.17
C THR A 143 -1.73 -12.86 8.42
N ILE A 144 -2.72 -12.15 7.88
CA ILE A 144 -2.56 -10.82 7.28
C ILE A 144 -3.42 -9.79 8.03
N GLY A 145 -3.02 -8.53 7.94
CA GLY A 145 -3.89 -7.39 8.22
C GLY A 145 -4.39 -6.77 6.93
N CYS A 146 -5.58 -6.16 6.93
CA CYS A 146 -6.06 -5.33 5.83
C CYS A 146 -6.81 -4.11 6.34
N SER A 147 -6.67 -2.97 5.66
CA SER A 147 -7.54 -1.80 5.85
C SER A 147 -7.38 -0.78 4.70
N SER A 148 -8.04 0.37 4.81
CA SER A 148 -7.90 1.53 3.92
C SER A 148 -8.22 2.83 4.67
N CYS A 149 -8.20 3.97 3.97
CA CYS A 149 -8.74 5.25 4.45
C CYS A 149 -7.97 5.79 5.69
N ALA A 150 -6.74 6.23 5.42
CA ALA A 150 -5.72 6.66 6.38
C ALA A 150 -5.55 8.19 6.46
N GLY A 151 -6.63 8.97 6.59
CA GLY A 151 -6.54 10.43 6.75
C GLY A 151 -7.89 11.16 6.71
N GLY A 152 -7.95 12.41 6.26
CA GLY A 152 -9.23 13.06 5.91
C GLY A 152 -10.04 13.65 7.07
N THR A 153 -9.43 13.91 8.23
CA THR A 153 -10.13 14.56 9.36
C THR A 153 -9.61 15.97 9.63
N ILE A 154 -10.51 16.88 10.06
CA ILE A 154 -10.19 18.29 10.35
C ILE A 154 -9.17 18.38 11.50
N GLU A 155 -9.20 17.48 12.48
CA GLU A 155 -8.19 17.43 13.58
C GLU A 155 -6.76 17.11 13.10
N GLN A 156 -6.57 16.69 11.84
CA GLN A 156 -5.27 16.41 11.21
C GLN A 156 -4.64 17.63 10.51
N PHE A 157 -5.09 18.87 10.79
CA PHE A 157 -4.40 20.10 10.34
C PHE A 157 -2.90 20.09 10.65
N ILE A 158 -2.48 19.40 11.72
CA ILE A 158 -1.08 19.30 12.18
C ILE A 158 -0.28 18.28 11.36
N SER A 159 -0.90 17.23 10.82
CA SER A 159 -0.24 16.18 10.02
C SER A 159 -0.47 16.35 8.51
N SER A 160 -1.05 17.49 8.10
CA SER A 160 -1.26 17.84 6.70
C SER A 160 -2.12 16.83 5.93
N GLY A 161 -3.07 16.11 6.55
CA GLY A 161 -3.96 15.16 5.85
C GLY A 161 -3.44 13.73 5.71
N VAL A 162 -2.35 13.42 6.40
CA VAL A 162 -1.78 12.07 6.49
C VAL A 162 -1.94 11.57 7.91
N SER A 163 -2.44 10.36 8.12
CA SER A 163 -2.64 9.84 9.48
C SER A 163 -1.31 9.49 10.17
N ASN A 164 -1.28 9.69 11.49
CA ASN A 164 -0.30 9.09 12.38
C ASN A 164 -1.01 8.41 13.56
N SER A 165 -2.18 7.82 13.32
CA SER A 165 -3.01 7.18 14.36
C SER A 165 -2.29 6.02 15.06
N GLN A 166 -2.65 5.74 16.31
CA GLN A 166 -2.10 4.62 17.07
C GLN A 166 -2.48 3.26 16.48
N VAL A 167 -3.51 3.17 15.63
CA VAL A 167 -3.92 1.92 14.98
C VAL A 167 -2.78 1.26 14.19
N PHE A 168 -1.91 2.04 13.55
CA PHE A 168 -0.76 1.51 12.81
C PHE A 168 0.24 0.79 13.72
N ASP A 169 0.46 1.31 14.95
CA ASP A 169 1.27 0.61 15.94
C ASP A 169 0.58 -0.67 16.43
N VAL A 170 -0.74 -0.63 16.63
CA VAL A 170 -1.52 -1.83 17.02
C VAL A 170 -1.38 -2.93 15.97
N ILE A 171 -1.53 -2.60 14.69
CA ILE A 171 -1.39 -3.54 13.57
C ILE A 171 0.04 -4.08 13.51
N ARG A 172 1.05 -3.20 13.51
CA ARG A 172 2.48 -3.57 13.44
C ARG A 172 2.90 -4.48 14.59
N GLN A 173 2.40 -4.22 15.79
CA GLN A 173 2.77 -4.95 17.00
C GLN A 173 1.97 -6.25 17.17
N TYR A 174 0.92 -6.47 16.37
CA TYR A 174 0.11 -7.68 16.45
C TYR A 174 0.97 -8.93 16.23
N LYS A 175 0.77 -9.92 17.10
CA LYS A 175 1.39 -11.24 17.03
C LYS A 175 0.31 -12.29 16.94
N TYR A 176 0.51 -13.26 16.07
CA TYR A 176 -0.25 -14.51 16.08
C TYR A 176 0.67 -15.68 16.42
N LYS A 177 0.08 -16.78 16.88
CA LYS A 177 0.77 -18.05 17.06
C LYS A 177 0.85 -18.78 15.73
N ASP A 178 2.07 -19.02 15.26
CA ASP A 178 2.28 -19.79 14.03
C ASP A 178 2.10 -21.30 14.26
N GLU A 179 2.34 -22.10 13.21
CA GLU A 179 2.22 -23.57 13.26
C GLU A 179 3.11 -24.25 14.32
N ASN A 180 4.10 -23.54 14.88
CA ASN A 180 5.00 -24.02 15.92
C ASN A 180 4.73 -23.34 17.28
N GLU A 181 3.57 -22.70 17.46
CA GLU A 181 3.20 -21.93 18.66
C GLU A 181 4.13 -20.76 19.00
N GLN A 182 4.88 -20.28 17.99
CA GLN A 182 5.78 -19.13 18.13
C GLN A 182 5.09 -17.82 17.75
N ASP A 183 5.50 -16.73 18.39
CA ASP A 183 5.00 -15.40 18.05
C ASP A 183 5.52 -14.97 16.67
N SER A 184 4.61 -14.88 15.70
CA SER A 184 4.91 -14.38 14.36
C SER A 184 4.30 -13.00 14.12
N ASN A 185 5.02 -12.18 13.35
CA ASN A 185 4.46 -10.98 12.72
C ASN A 185 3.44 -11.38 11.64
N LEU A 186 2.53 -10.46 11.32
CA LEU A 186 1.71 -10.54 10.10
C LEU A 186 2.60 -10.81 8.88
N ALA A 187 2.18 -11.74 8.02
CA ALA A 187 2.87 -12.05 6.77
C ALA A 187 2.79 -10.88 5.79
N MET A 188 1.72 -10.08 5.87
CA MET A 188 1.46 -8.96 4.99
C MET A 188 0.45 -8.00 5.61
N PHE A 189 0.50 -6.75 5.18
CA PHE A 189 -0.57 -5.78 5.29
C PHE A 189 -1.10 -5.44 3.89
N ILE A 190 -2.41 -5.57 3.67
CA ILE A 190 -3.07 -5.18 2.42
C ILE A 190 -3.72 -3.80 2.62
N HIS A 191 -3.25 -2.79 1.91
CA HIS A 191 -3.85 -1.45 1.93
C HIS A 191 -4.69 -1.25 0.66
N MET A 192 -5.99 -1.01 0.82
CA MET A 192 -6.98 -1.01 -0.27
C MET A 192 -7.34 0.41 -0.73
N GLY A 193 -6.34 1.30 -0.76
CA GLY A 193 -6.50 2.69 -1.17
C GLY A 193 -6.75 3.68 -0.04
N ASP A 194 -6.78 4.95 -0.40
CA ASP A 194 -6.83 6.12 0.47
C ASP A 194 -5.72 6.10 1.53
N LEU A 195 -4.49 5.91 1.08
CA LEU A 195 -3.28 5.97 1.92
C LEU A 195 -3.09 7.35 2.56
N HIS A 196 -3.63 8.40 1.94
CA HIS A 196 -3.71 9.75 2.47
C HIS A 196 -4.91 10.51 1.89
N TYR A 197 -5.22 11.70 2.43
CA TYR A 197 -6.24 12.61 1.89
C TYR A 197 -5.65 14.00 1.62
N ARG A 198 -4.43 14.03 1.07
CA ARG A 198 -3.71 15.29 0.77
C ARG A 198 -4.43 16.15 -0.26
N ASN A 199 -4.98 15.47 -1.27
CA ASN A 199 -5.76 15.99 -2.38
C ASN A 199 -7.02 16.77 -1.96
N ASP A 200 -7.58 16.48 -0.77
CA ASP A 200 -8.83 17.06 -0.27
C ASP A 200 -8.66 18.35 0.54
N ILE A 201 -7.42 18.74 0.81
CA ILE A 201 -7.13 19.88 1.67
C ILE A 201 -6.92 21.15 0.84
N ASN A 202 -8.05 21.75 0.42
CA ASN A 202 -8.09 22.90 -0.49
C ASN A 202 -7.17 24.08 -0.11
N PHE A 203 -6.97 24.36 1.18
CA PHE A 203 -6.14 25.50 1.63
C PHE A 203 -4.63 25.19 1.60
N LEU A 204 -4.21 23.91 1.56
CA LEU A 204 -2.79 23.52 1.45
C LEU A 204 -2.27 23.57 0.02
N GLY A 205 -3.14 23.81 -0.97
CA GLY A 205 -2.77 24.05 -2.35
C GLY A 205 -2.22 22.83 -3.10
N LEU A 206 -2.08 21.67 -2.46
CA LEU A 206 -1.67 20.44 -3.13
C LEU A 206 -2.86 19.80 -3.84
N LYS A 207 -3.02 20.16 -5.11
CA LYS A 207 -3.73 19.34 -6.09
C LYS A 207 -2.68 18.53 -6.82
N GLU A 208 -2.90 17.23 -6.97
CA GLU A 208 -1.95 16.29 -7.59
C GLU A 208 -1.81 16.51 -9.10
N LYS A 209 -1.23 17.63 -9.49
CA LYS A 209 -1.22 18.13 -10.87
C LYS A 209 0.04 17.74 -11.65
N ASN A 210 1.04 17.25 -10.95
CA ASN A 210 2.30 16.80 -11.53
C ASN A 210 2.90 15.68 -10.67
N LEU A 211 3.92 15.05 -11.20
CA LEU A 211 4.55 13.89 -10.59
C LEU A 211 5.17 14.18 -9.21
N ASP A 212 5.69 15.39 -9.01
CA ASP A 212 6.32 15.76 -7.73
C ASP A 212 5.28 15.97 -6.62
N ASP A 213 4.03 16.31 -6.95
CA ASP A 213 2.95 16.41 -5.96
C ASP A 213 2.61 15.03 -5.40
N TYR A 214 2.41 14.02 -6.26
CA TYR A 214 2.24 12.63 -5.84
C TYR A 214 3.43 12.14 -5.01
N ARG A 215 4.65 12.43 -5.49
CA ARG A 215 5.87 12.00 -4.78
C ARG A 215 5.94 12.57 -3.37
N LYS A 216 5.63 13.86 -3.20
CA LYS A 216 5.58 14.53 -1.90
C LYS A 216 4.50 13.96 -1.00
N ASN A 217 3.33 13.62 -1.53
CA ASN A 217 2.25 13.05 -0.73
C ASN A 217 2.65 11.68 -0.14
N PHE A 218 3.25 10.82 -0.95
CA PHE A 218 3.79 9.53 -0.48
C PHE A 218 5.01 9.69 0.44
N ASP A 219 5.90 10.65 0.19
CA ASP A 219 6.99 10.99 1.12
C ASP A 219 6.42 11.40 2.49
N LEU A 220 5.35 12.20 2.52
CA LEU A 220 4.68 12.63 3.75
C LEU A 220 4.07 11.46 4.54
N VAL A 221 3.50 10.45 3.87
CA VAL A 221 3.09 9.17 4.50
C VAL A 221 4.26 8.57 5.27
N MET A 222 5.42 8.51 4.66
CA MET A 222 6.62 7.95 5.28
C MET A 222 7.31 8.87 6.29
N THR A 223 6.90 10.13 6.40
CA THR A 223 7.30 10.98 7.53
C THR A 223 6.49 10.71 8.80
N GLN A 224 5.31 10.11 8.70
CA GLN A 224 4.51 9.74 9.86
C GLN A 224 5.08 8.48 10.51
N ASN A 225 5.61 8.62 11.72
CA ASN A 225 6.38 7.57 12.37
C ASN A 225 5.62 6.24 12.46
N ARG A 226 4.31 6.26 12.76
CA ARG A 226 3.54 5.02 12.93
C ARG A 226 3.27 4.31 11.61
N GLN A 227 2.95 5.05 10.55
CA GLN A 227 2.81 4.50 9.20
C GLN A 227 4.12 3.95 8.66
N LYS A 228 5.19 4.77 8.67
CA LYS A 228 6.55 4.35 8.31
C LYS A 228 6.95 3.08 9.05
N ASN A 229 6.72 3.01 10.36
CA ASN A 229 7.09 1.85 11.16
C ASN A 229 6.30 0.60 10.77
N LEU A 230 5.03 0.70 10.38
CA LEU A 230 4.28 -0.44 9.85
C LEU A 230 4.89 -0.91 8.53
N TYR A 231 5.02 -0.01 7.56
CA TYR A 231 5.36 -0.37 6.18
C TYR A 231 6.82 -0.76 5.95
N GLN A 232 7.73 -0.40 6.86
CA GLN A 232 9.12 -0.87 6.83
C GLN A 232 9.33 -2.20 7.59
N ASN A 233 8.33 -2.69 8.33
CA ASN A 233 8.43 -3.92 9.15
C ASN A 233 7.48 -5.04 8.72
N ILE A 234 6.42 -4.71 7.97
CA ILE A 234 5.43 -5.66 7.47
C ILE A 234 5.35 -5.49 5.95
N PRO A 235 5.50 -6.57 5.15
CA PRO A 235 5.32 -6.53 3.71
C PRO A 235 3.97 -5.89 3.32
N LEU A 236 4.01 -4.92 2.42
CA LEU A 236 2.84 -4.20 1.91
C LEU A 236 2.42 -4.78 0.56
N ALA A 237 1.12 -5.01 0.40
CA ALA A 237 0.46 -5.07 -0.91
C ALA A 237 -0.55 -3.92 -0.98
N TYR A 238 -0.34 -3.02 -1.94
CA TYR A 238 -1.07 -1.76 -2.04
C TYR A 238 -1.73 -1.63 -3.40
N ILE A 239 -2.97 -1.15 -3.41
CA ILE A 239 -3.72 -0.68 -4.57
C ILE A 239 -4.32 0.67 -4.18
N TRP A 240 -4.32 1.65 -5.08
CA TRP A 240 -4.90 2.96 -4.79
C TRP A 240 -6.43 2.90 -4.69
N ASP A 241 -7.00 3.96 -4.11
CA ASP A 241 -8.35 4.40 -4.44
C ASP A 241 -8.33 5.87 -4.89
N ASP A 242 -9.47 6.57 -4.90
CA ASP A 242 -9.54 7.91 -5.48
C ASP A 242 -8.64 8.93 -4.79
N HIS A 243 -8.39 8.84 -3.48
CA HIS A 243 -7.54 9.82 -2.79
C HIS A 243 -6.02 9.63 -2.97
N ASP A 244 -5.61 8.55 -3.63
CA ASP A 244 -4.22 8.36 -4.08
C ASP A 244 -4.09 8.46 -5.62
N TYR A 245 -5.21 8.41 -6.32
CA TYR A 245 -5.31 8.44 -7.78
C TYR A 245 -5.60 9.83 -8.33
N GLY A 246 -6.39 10.63 -7.61
CA GLY A 246 -6.83 11.96 -8.02
C GLY A 246 -7.59 12.67 -6.89
N THR A 247 -8.70 13.35 -7.18
CA THR A 247 -9.63 13.89 -6.15
C THR A 247 -10.74 12.90 -5.81
N ASN A 248 -11.52 13.13 -4.75
CA ASN A 248 -12.71 12.34 -4.41
C ASN A 248 -13.53 11.97 -5.66
N ASP A 249 -13.86 10.69 -5.78
CA ASP A 249 -14.64 10.11 -6.88
C ASP A 249 -14.02 10.31 -8.28
N SER A 250 -12.69 10.45 -8.38
CA SER A 250 -11.99 10.49 -9.68
C SER A 250 -12.13 9.16 -10.42
N ASP A 251 -12.21 9.27 -11.74
CA ASP A 251 -12.39 8.15 -12.66
C ASP A 251 -11.41 8.30 -13.85
N SER A 252 -11.58 7.53 -14.91
CA SER A 252 -10.67 7.50 -16.05
C SER A 252 -10.54 8.83 -16.81
N SER A 253 -11.43 9.81 -16.57
CA SER A 253 -11.33 11.15 -17.15
C SER A 253 -10.35 12.05 -16.40
N TYR A 254 -9.78 11.59 -15.29
CA TYR A 254 -8.82 12.36 -14.52
C TYR A 254 -7.53 12.60 -15.34
N GLU A 255 -7.23 13.88 -15.57
CA GLU A 255 -6.19 14.31 -16.53
C GLU A 255 -4.77 13.84 -16.16
N PHE A 256 -4.51 13.55 -14.87
CA PHE A 256 -3.19 13.14 -14.38
C PHE A 256 -3.10 11.63 -14.06
N LYS A 257 -3.99 10.79 -14.56
CA LYS A 257 -3.99 9.35 -14.24
C LYS A 257 -2.70 8.61 -14.59
N TYR A 258 -2.03 8.99 -15.68
CA TYR A 258 -0.76 8.39 -16.06
C TYR A 258 0.37 8.83 -15.12
N ILE A 259 0.28 10.05 -14.58
CA ILE A 259 1.20 10.55 -13.57
C ILE A 259 1.00 9.80 -12.24
N ALA A 260 -0.25 9.57 -11.82
CA ALA A 260 -0.56 8.74 -10.65
C ALA A 260 0.03 7.32 -10.80
N SER A 261 -0.16 6.70 -11.97
CA SER A 261 0.43 5.39 -12.31
C SER A 261 1.95 5.40 -12.26
N GLN A 262 2.59 6.43 -12.83
CA GLN A 262 4.03 6.60 -12.77
C GLN A 262 4.51 6.68 -11.32
N ALA A 263 3.88 7.53 -10.50
CA ALA A 263 4.24 7.72 -9.11
C ALA A 263 4.14 6.39 -8.33
N TYR A 264 3.06 5.63 -8.51
CA TYR A 264 2.90 4.32 -7.89
C TYR A 264 4.06 3.36 -8.24
N ARG A 265 4.36 3.21 -9.54
CA ARG A 265 5.41 2.29 -10.04
C ARG A 265 6.82 2.68 -9.57
N GLU A 266 7.07 3.98 -9.44
CA GLU A 266 8.32 4.50 -8.88
C GLU A 266 8.45 4.16 -7.40
N GLN A 267 7.40 4.41 -6.62
CA GLN A 267 7.46 4.46 -5.15
C GLN A 267 7.25 3.14 -4.43
N PHE A 268 6.30 2.33 -4.88
CA PHE A 268 5.85 1.16 -4.13
C PHE A 268 6.50 -0.13 -4.65
N PRO A 269 6.84 -1.07 -3.75
CA PRO A 269 7.06 -2.46 -4.15
C PRO A 269 5.73 -3.05 -4.59
N HIS A 270 5.72 -3.72 -5.75
CA HIS A 270 4.52 -4.34 -6.30
C HIS A 270 4.86 -5.68 -6.94
N TYR A 271 3.88 -6.57 -7.00
CA TYR A 271 3.97 -7.80 -7.80
C TYR A 271 3.95 -7.44 -9.30
N PRO A 272 4.23 -8.39 -10.21
CA PRO A 272 4.18 -8.11 -11.63
C PRO A 272 2.84 -7.48 -12.06
N LEU A 273 2.93 -6.29 -12.65
CA LEU A 273 1.79 -5.55 -13.20
C LEU A 273 1.60 -6.04 -14.65
N PRO A 274 0.41 -6.51 -15.04
CA PRO A 274 0.17 -7.00 -16.41
C PRO A 274 0.32 -5.93 -17.48
N GLU A 275 0.16 -4.65 -17.11
CA GLU A 275 0.35 -3.51 -18.00
C GLU A 275 1.63 -2.74 -17.73
N THR A 276 2.27 -2.32 -18.81
CA THR A 276 3.25 -1.23 -18.81
C THR A 276 2.55 0.12 -18.73
N LEU A 277 3.28 1.16 -18.31
CA LEU A 277 2.80 2.54 -18.46
C LEU A 277 3.03 3.00 -19.90
N ASP A 278 1.94 3.13 -20.68
CA ASP A 278 1.97 3.49 -22.10
C ASP A 278 0.70 4.30 -22.44
N GLU A 279 0.85 5.62 -22.51
CA GLU A 279 -0.26 6.54 -22.80
C GLU A 279 -0.82 6.36 -24.21
N VAL A 280 0.01 5.99 -25.20
CA VAL A 280 -0.42 5.78 -26.59
C VAL A 280 -1.36 4.57 -26.69
N LYS A 281 -1.09 3.53 -25.89
CA LYS A 281 -1.96 2.33 -25.79
C LYS A 281 -3.06 2.46 -24.76
N ALA A 282 -3.17 3.59 -24.06
CA ALA A 282 -4.03 3.78 -22.91
C ALA A 282 -3.86 2.69 -21.83
N GLN A 283 -2.61 2.35 -21.52
CA GLN A 283 -2.22 1.34 -20.53
C GLN A 283 -1.51 1.99 -19.34
N GLY A 284 -1.79 1.48 -18.15
CA GLY A 284 -1.24 2.04 -16.93
C GLY A 284 -1.92 1.60 -15.66
N ALA A 285 -3.01 0.82 -15.72
CA ALA A 285 -3.66 0.31 -14.53
C ALA A 285 -2.71 -0.60 -13.73
N ILE A 286 -2.87 -0.61 -12.41
CA ILE A 286 -1.92 -1.24 -11.46
C ILE A 286 -2.47 -2.53 -10.84
N TYR A 287 -3.44 -3.18 -11.49
CA TYR A 287 -3.95 -4.47 -11.06
C TYR A 287 -2.85 -5.52 -11.04
N GLN A 288 -2.93 -6.46 -10.09
CA GLN A 288 -1.86 -7.42 -9.83
C GLN A 288 -2.39 -8.68 -9.14
N SER A 289 -1.65 -9.78 -9.22
CA SER A 289 -1.98 -11.00 -8.50
C SER A 289 -0.74 -11.69 -7.95
N PHE A 290 -0.91 -12.41 -6.86
CA PHE A 290 0.15 -13.17 -6.20
C PHE A 290 -0.43 -14.31 -5.37
N VAL A 291 0.44 -15.17 -4.83
CA VAL A 291 0.03 -16.32 -4.01
C VAL A 291 0.84 -16.36 -2.73
N ILE A 292 0.17 -16.61 -1.61
CA ILE A 292 0.79 -16.96 -0.31
C ILE A 292 0.18 -18.27 0.15
N GLY A 293 1.02 -19.25 0.47
CA GLY A 293 0.57 -20.60 0.74
C GLY A 293 -0.22 -21.14 -0.46
N ARG A 294 -1.47 -21.51 -0.21
CA ARG A 294 -2.45 -21.91 -1.24
C ARG A 294 -3.50 -20.83 -1.53
N VAL A 295 -3.28 -19.59 -1.09
CA VAL A 295 -4.23 -18.48 -1.23
C VAL A 295 -3.77 -17.54 -2.35
N ARG A 296 -4.57 -17.41 -3.40
CA ARG A 296 -4.35 -16.46 -4.49
C ARG A 296 -5.01 -15.13 -4.15
N PHE A 297 -4.24 -14.05 -4.20
CA PHE A 297 -4.74 -12.69 -4.10
C PHE A 297 -4.83 -12.08 -5.49
N ILE A 298 -5.98 -11.49 -5.82
CA ILE A 298 -6.22 -10.78 -7.07
C ILE A 298 -6.64 -9.36 -6.71
N MET A 299 -5.78 -8.38 -6.97
CA MET A 299 -6.03 -6.97 -6.70
C MET A 299 -6.45 -6.25 -7.98
N THR A 300 -7.65 -5.68 -7.98
CA THR A 300 -8.19 -4.94 -9.12
C THR A 300 -8.04 -3.43 -8.91
N ASP A 301 -7.64 -2.73 -9.97
CA ASP A 301 -7.66 -1.27 -10.05
C ASP A 301 -9.07 -0.80 -10.41
N SER A 302 -9.68 0.00 -9.54
CA SER A 302 -11.07 0.44 -9.71
C SER A 302 -11.21 1.86 -10.26
N ARG A 303 -10.10 2.50 -10.65
CA ARG A 303 -10.07 3.93 -11.01
C ARG A 303 -9.56 4.18 -12.42
N PHE A 304 -8.48 3.52 -12.83
CA PHE A 304 -7.77 3.85 -14.08
C PHE A 304 -8.65 3.78 -15.34
N TYR A 305 -9.53 2.78 -15.39
CA TYR A 305 -10.44 2.51 -16.50
C TYR A 305 -11.91 2.79 -16.17
N GLN A 306 -12.19 3.37 -15.00
CA GLN A 306 -13.55 3.62 -14.58
C GLN A 306 -14.20 4.67 -15.49
N ASP A 307 -15.28 4.32 -16.17
CA ASP A 307 -16.11 5.28 -16.88
C ASP A 307 -16.80 6.22 -15.90
N SER A 308 -17.08 7.45 -16.35
CA SER A 308 -17.79 8.42 -15.52
C SER A 308 -19.14 7.89 -15.00
N SER A 309 -19.44 8.17 -13.73
CA SER A 309 -20.72 7.84 -13.10
C SER A 309 -21.92 8.43 -13.83
N GLU A 310 -21.73 9.58 -14.49
CA GLU A 310 -22.77 10.33 -15.20
C GLU A 310 -23.22 9.63 -16.48
N ILE A 311 -22.41 8.72 -17.02
CA ILE A 311 -22.79 7.90 -18.17
C ILE A 311 -23.86 6.92 -17.72
N LYS A 312 -24.97 6.84 -18.48
CA LYS A 312 -26.03 5.86 -18.22
C LYS A 312 -25.47 4.43 -18.29
N ASP A 313 -25.82 3.61 -17.30
CA ASP A 313 -25.42 2.21 -17.26
C ASP A 313 -25.87 1.44 -18.51
N ASN A 314 -24.94 0.74 -19.14
CA ASN A 314 -25.11 -0.01 -20.37
C ASN A 314 -24.01 -1.07 -20.49
N ILE A 315 -24.11 -1.96 -21.48
CA ILE A 315 -23.20 -3.11 -21.63
C ILE A 315 -21.73 -2.74 -21.87
N ASN A 316 -21.46 -1.53 -22.37
CA ASN A 316 -20.10 -1.04 -22.63
C ASN A 316 -19.53 -0.24 -21.46
N LYS A 317 -20.38 0.25 -20.54
CA LYS A 317 -19.93 1.00 -19.37
C LYS A 317 -19.12 0.09 -18.45
N THR A 318 -17.96 0.55 -18.01
CA THR A 318 -17.00 -0.29 -17.27
C THR A 318 -16.34 0.47 -16.13
N LEU A 319 -16.17 -0.22 -15.01
CA LEU A 319 -15.39 0.18 -13.85
C LEU A 319 -13.96 -0.36 -13.97
N LEU A 320 -13.79 -1.62 -14.40
CA LEU A 320 -12.48 -2.26 -14.49
C LEU A 320 -11.77 -2.05 -15.84
N GLY A 321 -12.48 -1.69 -16.90
CA GLY A 321 -11.97 -1.78 -18.27
C GLY A 321 -12.00 -3.21 -18.82
N ASN A 322 -11.95 -3.34 -20.15
CA ASN A 322 -12.06 -4.66 -20.79
C ASN A 322 -10.84 -5.55 -20.55
N ASN A 323 -9.63 -5.03 -20.74
CA ASN A 323 -8.39 -5.81 -20.59
C ASN A 323 -8.23 -6.36 -19.17
N GLN A 324 -8.42 -5.52 -18.16
CA GLN A 324 -8.34 -5.93 -16.76
C GLN A 324 -9.47 -6.89 -16.38
N LYS A 325 -10.70 -6.69 -16.87
CA LYS A 325 -11.82 -7.62 -16.61
C LYS A 325 -11.57 -9.00 -17.21
N GLU A 326 -11.03 -9.06 -18.43
CA GLU A 326 -10.62 -10.32 -19.06
C GLU A 326 -9.49 -10.97 -18.27
N TRP A 327 -8.46 -10.21 -17.90
CA TRP A 327 -7.39 -10.68 -17.03
C TRP A 327 -7.92 -11.22 -15.70
N PHE A 328 -8.89 -10.54 -15.07
CA PHE A 328 -9.52 -10.95 -13.82
C PHE A 328 -10.23 -12.29 -13.99
N PHE A 329 -11.00 -12.46 -15.07
CA PHE A 329 -11.63 -13.74 -15.41
C PHE A 329 -10.62 -14.87 -15.62
N GLU A 330 -9.48 -14.59 -16.24
CA GLU A 330 -8.40 -15.57 -16.38
C GLU A 330 -7.73 -15.91 -15.04
N GLN A 331 -7.55 -14.93 -14.13
CA GLN A 331 -7.07 -15.22 -12.77
C GLN A 331 -8.06 -16.08 -11.96
N LEU A 332 -9.37 -15.83 -12.09
CA LEU A 332 -10.40 -16.65 -11.46
C LEU A 332 -10.39 -18.09 -11.98
N LYS A 333 -10.33 -18.28 -13.31
CA LYS A 333 -10.20 -19.61 -13.93
C LYS A 333 -8.93 -20.31 -13.48
N LYS A 334 -7.79 -19.61 -13.47
CA LYS A 334 -6.51 -20.15 -13.01
C LYS A 334 -6.59 -20.61 -11.56
N GLY A 335 -7.14 -19.78 -10.67
CA GLY A 335 -7.36 -20.15 -9.28
C GLY A 335 -8.29 -21.36 -9.14
N LYS A 336 -9.37 -21.44 -9.92
CA LYS A 336 -10.27 -22.61 -9.94
C LYS A 336 -9.58 -23.89 -10.41
N GLN A 337 -8.78 -23.81 -11.47
CA GLN A 337 -7.99 -24.93 -11.96
C GLN A 337 -6.98 -25.40 -10.90
N ASN A 338 -6.34 -24.44 -10.21
CA ASN A 338 -5.38 -24.74 -9.15
C ASN A 338 -6.06 -25.27 -7.87
N GLN A 339 -7.34 -24.96 -7.65
CA GLN A 339 -8.14 -25.61 -6.60
C GLN A 339 -8.43 -27.07 -6.95
N GLN A 340 -8.68 -27.39 -8.23
CA GLN A 340 -8.94 -28.76 -8.68
C GLN A 340 -7.71 -29.68 -8.57
N ASN A 341 -6.51 -29.14 -8.74
CA ASN A 341 -5.25 -29.88 -8.59
C ASN A 341 -4.61 -29.75 -7.19
N ASN A 342 -5.33 -29.15 -6.23
CA ASN A 342 -4.90 -28.94 -4.85
C ASN A 342 -3.64 -28.06 -4.66
N THR A 343 -3.20 -27.31 -5.67
CA THR A 343 -2.05 -26.37 -5.55
C THR A 343 -2.44 -25.03 -4.95
N GLU A 344 -3.70 -24.62 -5.14
CA GLU A 344 -4.34 -23.49 -4.44
C GLU A 344 -5.61 -24.00 -3.74
N GLY A 345 -6.16 -23.23 -2.81
CA GLY A 345 -7.32 -23.59 -2.01
C GLY A 345 -8.31 -22.44 -1.83
N LEU A 346 -7.91 -21.20 -2.08
CA LEU A 346 -8.77 -20.03 -1.91
C LEU A 346 -8.32 -18.90 -2.84
N ILE A 347 -9.29 -18.14 -3.36
CA ILE A 347 -9.06 -16.86 -4.02
C ILE A 347 -9.56 -15.74 -3.10
N ILE A 348 -8.71 -14.73 -2.88
CA ILE A 348 -9.06 -13.45 -2.27
C ILE A 348 -9.10 -12.39 -3.36
N TRP A 349 -10.27 -11.82 -3.63
CA TRP A 349 -10.41 -10.64 -4.47
C TRP A 349 -10.26 -9.39 -3.60
N VAL A 350 -9.24 -8.58 -3.87
CA VAL A 350 -9.00 -7.29 -3.23
C VAL A 350 -9.49 -6.19 -4.17
N ASN A 351 -10.44 -5.39 -3.71
CA ASN A 351 -11.02 -4.30 -4.50
C ASN A 351 -11.28 -3.12 -3.57
N SER A 352 -10.85 -1.90 -3.92
CA SER A 352 -11.06 -0.73 -3.06
C SER A 352 -12.55 -0.46 -2.82
N ILE A 353 -13.37 -0.52 -3.86
CA ILE A 353 -14.80 -0.15 -3.81
C ILE A 353 -15.69 -1.28 -3.24
N PRO A 354 -16.63 -1.00 -2.31
CA PRO A 354 -17.57 -1.98 -1.78
C PRO A 354 -18.49 -2.59 -2.86
N TRP A 355 -18.54 -3.92 -2.92
CA TRP A 355 -19.32 -4.68 -3.91
C TRP A 355 -20.83 -4.68 -3.68
N ILE A 356 -21.23 -4.85 -2.41
CA ILE A 356 -22.63 -4.85 -2.01
C ILE A 356 -23.10 -3.40 -1.92
N VAL A 357 -24.07 -3.04 -2.76
CA VAL A 357 -24.66 -1.70 -2.80
C VAL A 357 -26.16 -1.78 -3.11
N LYS A 358 -26.94 -0.82 -2.58
CA LYS A 358 -28.38 -0.72 -2.89
C LYS A 358 -28.58 -0.09 -4.28
N GLN A 359 -29.68 -0.44 -4.93
CA GLN A 359 -30.04 0.13 -6.23
C GLN A 359 -30.26 1.65 -6.14
N ASP A 360 -30.73 2.14 -4.99
CA ASP A 360 -31.05 3.56 -4.73
C ASP A 360 -29.96 4.32 -3.94
N ASP A 361 -28.73 3.81 -3.83
CA ASP A 361 -27.60 4.60 -3.29
C ASP A 361 -27.21 5.69 -4.31
N ALA A 362 -28.05 6.71 -4.47
CA ALA A 362 -27.83 7.84 -5.36
C ALA A 362 -26.92 8.87 -4.68
N GLN A 363 -25.60 8.67 -4.83
CA GLN A 363 -24.54 9.70 -4.90
C GLN A 363 -23.14 9.08 -5.03
N THR A 364 -22.93 7.82 -4.61
CA THR A 364 -21.60 7.17 -4.70
C THR A 364 -21.31 6.67 -6.12
N LYS A 365 -20.10 6.92 -6.65
CA LYS A 365 -19.63 6.40 -7.95
C LYS A 365 -19.07 4.98 -7.82
N SER A 366 -19.87 4.05 -7.30
CA SER A 366 -19.46 2.67 -6.99
C SER A 366 -20.15 1.65 -7.92
N TRP A 367 -20.12 0.36 -7.57
CA TRP A 367 -20.72 -0.73 -8.35
C TRP A 367 -22.23 -0.57 -8.65
N ASN A 368 -22.91 0.35 -7.97
CA ASN A 368 -24.31 0.72 -8.23
C ASN A 368 -24.48 1.50 -9.53
N LYS A 369 -23.40 2.01 -10.14
CA LYS A 369 -23.44 2.70 -11.44
C LYS A 369 -22.97 1.83 -12.61
N PHE A 370 -22.63 0.57 -12.33
CA PHE A 370 -22.06 -0.40 -13.29
C PHE A 370 -22.76 -1.76 -13.14
N HIS A 371 -24.10 -1.78 -13.12
CA HIS A 371 -24.84 -3.01 -12.83
C HIS A 371 -24.62 -4.08 -13.90
N GLN A 372 -24.50 -3.67 -15.18
CA GLN A 372 -24.25 -4.59 -16.29
C GLN A 372 -22.90 -5.30 -16.15
N GLU A 373 -21.85 -4.57 -15.77
CA GLU A 373 -20.54 -5.19 -15.52
C GLU A 373 -20.53 -6.05 -14.25
N ARG A 374 -21.20 -5.59 -13.18
CA ARG A 374 -21.36 -6.37 -11.94
C ARG A 374 -22.08 -7.70 -12.20
N GLU A 375 -23.18 -7.66 -12.95
CA GLU A 375 -23.92 -8.84 -13.38
C GLU A 375 -23.04 -9.75 -14.25
N LYS A 376 -22.26 -9.19 -15.18
CA LYS A 376 -21.32 -9.97 -16.01
C LYS A 376 -20.30 -10.72 -15.16
N ILE A 377 -19.73 -10.08 -14.14
CA ILE A 377 -18.78 -10.71 -13.21
C ILE A 377 -19.46 -11.79 -12.38
N ALA A 378 -20.63 -11.51 -11.79
CA ALA A 378 -21.38 -12.48 -11.00
C ALA A 378 -21.83 -13.70 -11.84
N ASN A 379 -22.26 -13.47 -13.08
CA ASN A 379 -22.56 -14.51 -14.06
C ASN A 379 -21.34 -15.36 -14.38
N PHE A 380 -20.17 -14.75 -14.53
CA PHE A 380 -18.93 -15.49 -14.76
C PHE A 380 -18.58 -16.39 -13.56
N ILE A 381 -18.67 -15.86 -12.34
CA ILE A 381 -18.45 -16.61 -11.08
C ILE A 381 -19.42 -17.81 -11.01
N LYS A 382 -20.71 -17.57 -11.22
CA LYS A 382 -21.77 -18.60 -11.22
C LYS A 382 -21.51 -19.65 -12.30
N LYS A 383 -21.29 -19.24 -13.56
CA LYS A 383 -21.09 -20.14 -14.71
C LYS A 383 -19.89 -21.05 -14.55
N ASN A 384 -18.81 -20.57 -13.93
CA ASN A 384 -17.56 -21.32 -13.77
C ASN A 384 -17.46 -22.02 -12.40
N ASN A 385 -18.53 -22.01 -11.59
CA ASN A 385 -18.57 -22.61 -10.25
C ASN A 385 -17.39 -22.16 -9.36
N ILE A 386 -17.09 -20.87 -9.38
CA ILE A 386 -16.03 -20.27 -8.55
C ILE A 386 -16.59 -20.12 -7.12
N ASN A 387 -16.40 -21.14 -6.30
CA ASN A 387 -17.03 -21.27 -4.97
C ASN A 387 -16.04 -21.14 -3.79
N LYS A 388 -14.72 -21.10 -4.06
CA LYS A 388 -13.68 -20.78 -3.07
C LYS A 388 -13.13 -19.38 -3.33
N LEU A 389 -14.01 -18.39 -3.15
CA LEU A 389 -13.75 -16.98 -3.36
C LEU A 389 -14.20 -16.20 -2.12
N LEU A 390 -13.39 -15.24 -1.69
CA LEU A 390 -13.73 -14.24 -0.70
C LEU A 390 -13.25 -12.89 -1.20
N MET A 391 -13.98 -11.83 -0.89
CA MET A 391 -13.56 -10.46 -1.24
C MET A 391 -13.25 -9.64 0.02
N ILE A 392 -12.23 -8.79 -0.08
CA ILE A 392 -11.95 -7.74 0.90
C ILE A 392 -12.03 -6.38 0.22
N SER A 393 -12.63 -5.40 0.90
CA SER A 393 -12.77 -4.03 0.38
C SER A 393 -12.59 -2.93 1.43
N GLY A 394 -12.31 -1.72 0.94
CA GLY A 394 -12.13 -0.47 1.69
C GLY A 394 -13.12 0.62 1.23
N ASP A 395 -12.70 1.90 1.22
CA ASP A 395 -13.51 3.06 0.78
C ASP A 395 -14.72 3.43 1.67
N ALA A 396 -15.51 2.47 2.18
CA ALA A 396 -16.51 2.77 3.19
C ALA A 396 -15.89 2.78 4.59
N HIS A 397 -16.04 3.86 5.35
CA HIS A 397 -15.35 4.01 6.64
C HIS A 397 -16.06 3.24 7.77
N MET A 398 -16.13 1.91 7.61
CA MET A 398 -16.88 0.96 8.41
C MET A 398 -16.31 -0.46 8.38
N LEU A 399 -16.73 -1.29 9.33
CA LEU A 399 -16.53 -2.74 9.32
C LEU A 399 -17.82 -3.45 8.92
N ALA A 400 -17.73 -4.45 8.06
CA ALA A 400 -18.88 -5.29 7.69
C ALA A 400 -18.46 -6.69 7.23
N ILE A 401 -19.36 -7.66 7.39
CA ILE A 401 -19.23 -9.00 6.80
C ILE A 401 -20.54 -9.33 6.09
N ASP A 402 -20.45 -9.90 4.90
CA ASP A 402 -21.54 -10.68 4.30
C ASP A 402 -21.02 -12.09 4.00
N ASP A 403 -21.76 -13.12 4.40
CA ASP A 403 -21.32 -14.50 4.19
C ASP A 403 -21.72 -15.09 2.83
N GLY A 404 -22.45 -14.34 2.00
CA GLY A 404 -22.90 -14.77 0.67
C GLY A 404 -23.90 -15.94 0.69
N LYS A 405 -24.46 -16.29 1.85
CA LYS A 405 -25.46 -17.39 2.00
C LYS A 405 -26.89 -16.90 1.75
N GLU A 406 -27.84 -17.83 1.85
CA GLU A 406 -29.28 -17.56 1.69
C GLU A 406 -29.74 -16.34 2.51
N GLY A 407 -30.49 -15.45 1.86
CA GLY A 407 -30.91 -14.16 2.43
C GLY A 407 -29.92 -13.00 2.21
N SER A 408 -28.72 -13.26 1.68
CA SER A 408 -27.80 -12.21 1.23
C SER A 408 -28.34 -11.50 -0.01
N ILE A 409 -28.15 -10.17 -0.06
CA ILE A 409 -28.42 -9.36 -1.26
C ILE A 409 -27.28 -9.44 -2.29
N ASN A 410 -26.16 -10.08 -1.93
CA ASN A 410 -25.04 -10.35 -2.83
C ASN A 410 -25.43 -11.44 -3.85
N ASN A 411 -26.35 -11.13 -4.76
CA ASN A 411 -26.99 -12.12 -5.62
C ASN A 411 -27.10 -11.60 -7.07
N TYR A 412 -26.01 -11.02 -7.58
CA TYR A 412 -26.05 -10.15 -8.75
C TYR A 412 -26.01 -10.87 -10.12
N ALA A 413 -25.91 -12.20 -10.16
CA ALA A 413 -26.00 -12.93 -11.43
C ALA A 413 -27.43 -12.89 -12.00
N THR A 414 -27.57 -13.10 -13.31
CA THR A 414 -28.87 -13.22 -13.97
C THR A 414 -29.66 -14.38 -13.35
N ASN A 415 -30.91 -14.09 -12.97
CA ASN A 415 -31.79 -14.98 -12.20
C ASN A 415 -31.24 -15.35 -10.81
N GLY A 416 -30.39 -14.51 -10.23
CA GLY A 416 -29.73 -14.75 -8.95
C GLY A 416 -28.56 -15.73 -9.03
N GLY A 417 -27.68 -15.68 -8.05
CA GLY A 417 -26.52 -16.52 -7.82
C GLY A 417 -25.21 -15.72 -7.91
N GLY A 418 -24.10 -16.44 -7.96
CA GLY A 418 -22.77 -15.83 -8.00
C GLY A 418 -22.40 -15.11 -6.70
N SER A 419 -23.05 -15.46 -5.60
CA SER A 419 -22.77 -14.94 -4.27
C SER A 419 -21.47 -15.52 -3.71
N PHE A 420 -20.78 -14.74 -2.89
CA PHE A 420 -19.54 -15.14 -2.21
C PHE A 420 -19.34 -14.30 -0.94
N PRO A 421 -18.56 -14.78 0.04
CA PRO A 421 -18.19 -14.01 1.23
C PRO A 421 -17.50 -12.67 0.91
N ILE A 422 -17.90 -11.61 1.62
CA ILE A 422 -17.33 -10.27 1.51
C ILE A 422 -16.99 -9.75 2.90
N ILE A 423 -15.83 -9.11 3.01
CA ILE A 423 -15.36 -8.43 4.20
C ILE A 423 -15.09 -6.97 3.85
N HIS A 424 -15.56 -6.06 4.68
CA HIS A 424 -15.22 -4.65 4.65
C HIS A 424 -14.36 -4.30 5.86
N ALA A 425 -13.23 -3.65 5.62
CA ALA A 425 -12.30 -3.25 6.67
C ALA A 425 -11.77 -1.84 6.43
N ALA A 426 -12.41 -0.86 7.07
CA ALA A 426 -12.01 0.55 7.09
C ALA A 426 -12.78 1.28 8.21
N ALA A 427 -12.50 2.53 8.57
CA ALA A 427 -11.33 3.31 8.15
C ALA A 427 -10.23 3.25 9.20
N LEU A 428 -8.97 3.35 8.75
CA LEU A 428 -7.82 3.51 9.64
C LEU A 428 -7.92 4.81 10.45
N ASP A 429 -8.24 5.93 9.79
CA ASP A 429 -8.33 7.23 10.47
C ASP A 429 -9.28 8.26 9.80
N SER A 430 -10.09 7.83 8.83
CA SER A 430 -11.04 8.70 8.13
C SER A 430 -12.38 8.91 8.84
N LYS A 431 -13.06 10.02 8.55
CA LYS A 431 -14.37 10.32 9.16
C LYS A 431 -15.37 9.19 8.86
N PRO A 432 -16.06 8.60 9.84
CA PRO A 432 -16.96 7.47 9.62
C PRO A 432 -18.02 7.73 8.51
N SER A 433 -18.28 6.71 7.70
CA SER A 433 -19.22 6.72 6.59
C SER A 433 -19.74 5.30 6.37
N LEU A 434 -20.92 5.17 5.76
CA LEU A 434 -21.51 3.89 5.40
C LEU A 434 -21.73 3.87 3.89
N LYS A 435 -21.44 2.75 3.24
CA LYS A 435 -21.76 2.53 1.84
C LYS A 435 -22.36 1.14 1.69
N GLY A 436 -23.45 1.03 0.93
CA GLY A 436 -24.05 -0.25 0.61
C GLY A 436 -24.77 -0.97 1.76
N GLY A 437 -24.74 -2.31 1.69
CA GLY A 437 -25.56 -3.19 2.53
C GLY A 437 -27.04 -3.28 2.12
N PRO A 438 -27.90 -3.93 2.92
CA PRO A 438 -27.58 -4.56 4.20
C PRO A 438 -26.58 -5.71 4.07
N TYR A 439 -25.70 -5.80 5.06
CA TYR A 439 -24.75 -6.88 5.25
C TYR A 439 -25.33 -7.87 6.25
N ASN A 440 -25.33 -9.16 5.92
CA ASN A 440 -25.94 -10.16 6.78
C ASN A 440 -25.06 -10.57 8.00
N GLY A 441 -23.86 -10.00 8.13
CA GLY A 441 -22.89 -10.31 9.18
C GLY A 441 -23.19 -9.70 10.55
N LYS A 442 -24.33 -9.01 10.74
CA LYS A 442 -24.75 -8.54 12.08
C LYS A 442 -24.77 -9.67 13.11
N LYS A 443 -25.13 -10.89 12.71
CA LYS A 443 -25.10 -12.10 13.54
C LYS A 443 -23.70 -12.51 14.04
N TYR A 444 -22.64 -11.93 13.47
CA TYR A 444 -21.24 -12.17 13.85
C TYR A 444 -20.66 -11.05 14.72
N THR A 445 -21.45 -10.03 15.05
CA THR A 445 -21.06 -8.97 15.97
C THR A 445 -20.99 -9.51 17.40
N ILE A 446 -20.02 -9.04 18.18
CA ILE A 446 -19.89 -9.44 19.59
C ILE A 446 -20.56 -8.39 20.51
N ASN A 447 -21.13 -8.87 21.63
CA ASN A 447 -22.15 -8.22 22.50
C ASN A 447 -22.06 -6.70 22.76
N SER A 448 -20.90 -6.05 22.70
CA SER A 448 -20.76 -4.59 22.92
C SER A 448 -20.84 -3.75 21.64
N ALA A 449 -20.82 -4.37 20.45
CA ALA A 449 -20.75 -3.69 19.16
C ALA A 449 -22.10 -3.59 18.42
N ILE A 450 -23.13 -4.26 18.95
CA ILE A 450 -24.45 -4.39 18.31
C ILE A 450 -25.16 -3.03 18.21
N GLU A 451 -25.03 -2.20 19.23
CA GLU A 451 -25.69 -0.88 19.33
C GLU A 451 -25.17 0.12 18.29
N GLU A 452 -23.95 -0.06 17.78
CA GLU A 452 -23.33 0.80 16.76
C GLU A 452 -23.60 0.33 15.32
N SER A 453 -24.31 -0.78 15.14
CA SER A 453 -24.50 -1.39 13.82
C SER A 453 -25.69 -0.81 13.04
N GLU A 454 -25.45 -0.34 11.83
CA GLU A 454 -26.45 0.12 10.88
C GLU A 454 -26.39 -0.77 9.64
N ASN A 455 -27.52 -1.40 9.26
CA ASN A 455 -27.59 -2.34 8.14
C ASN A 455 -26.51 -3.45 8.19
N GLY A 456 -26.10 -3.86 9.39
CA GLY A 456 -25.07 -4.90 9.61
C GLY A 456 -23.62 -4.43 9.45
N ALA A 457 -23.39 -3.13 9.24
CA ALA A 457 -22.08 -2.50 9.24
C ALA A 457 -21.86 -1.64 10.48
N ILE A 458 -20.61 -1.47 10.91
CA ILE A 458 -20.21 -0.66 12.07
C ILE A 458 -19.26 0.43 11.57
N LYS A 459 -19.77 1.65 11.38
CA LYS A 459 -18.95 2.81 10.99
C LYS A 459 -17.95 3.19 12.09
N GLY A 460 -16.81 3.75 11.71
CA GLY A 460 -15.81 4.14 12.70
C GLY A 460 -14.46 4.51 12.12
N LYS A 461 -13.54 4.80 13.05
CA LYS A 461 -12.12 5.01 12.84
C LYS A 461 -11.32 3.94 13.54
N GLU A 462 -10.02 3.87 13.26
CA GLU A 462 -9.09 2.92 13.86
C GLU A 462 -9.51 1.47 13.61
N GLN A 463 -10.21 1.27 12.50
CA GLN A 463 -10.82 0.02 12.12
C GLN A 463 -9.94 -0.71 11.10
N TRP A 464 -9.81 -2.02 11.27
CA TRP A 464 -9.00 -2.88 10.42
C TRP A 464 -9.45 -4.33 10.51
N GLY A 465 -9.10 -5.12 9.49
CA GLY A 465 -9.37 -6.56 9.41
C GLY A 465 -8.13 -7.38 9.71
N LEU A 466 -8.31 -8.46 10.46
CA LEU A 466 -7.32 -9.50 10.69
C LEU A 466 -7.85 -10.82 10.11
N LEU A 467 -7.14 -11.37 9.13
CA LEU A 467 -7.51 -12.62 8.46
C LEU A 467 -6.43 -13.65 8.76
N ASN A 468 -6.75 -14.64 9.59
CA ASN A 468 -5.89 -15.77 9.90
C ASN A 468 -6.30 -16.99 9.06
N PHE A 469 -5.42 -17.38 8.14
CA PHE A 469 -5.58 -18.52 7.26
C PHE A 469 -4.96 -19.76 7.91
N ILE A 470 -5.79 -20.77 8.16
CA ILE A 470 -5.37 -22.08 8.65
C ILE A 470 -5.56 -23.07 7.52
N ASP A 471 -4.46 -23.63 7.04
CA ASP A 471 -4.44 -24.53 5.89
C ASP A 471 -3.94 -25.91 6.33
N ASP A 472 -4.83 -26.91 6.27
CA ASP A 472 -4.50 -28.31 6.59
C ASP A 472 -4.11 -29.13 5.35
N GLY A 473 -4.02 -28.50 4.18
CA GLY A 473 -3.71 -29.15 2.91
C GLY A 473 -4.94 -29.72 2.19
N SER A 474 -6.10 -29.81 2.85
CA SER A 474 -7.38 -30.19 2.25
C SER A 474 -8.35 -29.00 2.18
N GLN A 475 -8.45 -28.23 3.26
CA GLN A 475 -9.29 -27.06 3.40
C GLN A 475 -8.50 -25.86 3.90
N ILE A 476 -9.05 -24.66 3.66
CA ILE A 476 -8.57 -23.42 4.25
C ILE A 476 -9.67 -22.83 5.12
N GLU A 477 -9.40 -22.69 6.41
CA GLU A 477 -10.22 -21.88 7.31
C GLU A 477 -9.69 -20.45 7.32
N VAL A 478 -10.59 -19.47 7.19
CA VAL A 478 -10.26 -18.05 7.34
C VAL A 478 -10.96 -17.54 8.59
N LYS A 479 -10.21 -17.43 9.69
CA LYS A 479 -10.66 -16.80 10.92
C LYS A 479 -10.54 -15.29 10.78
N VAL A 480 -11.68 -14.62 10.70
CA VAL A 480 -11.81 -13.19 10.48
C VAL A 480 -12.13 -12.50 11.80
N GLU A 481 -11.33 -11.50 12.13
CA GLU A 481 -11.63 -10.53 13.19
C GLU A 481 -11.62 -9.12 12.61
N LEU A 482 -12.75 -8.44 12.66
CA LEU A 482 -12.82 -7.01 12.34
C LEU A 482 -12.72 -6.22 13.63
N LYS A 483 -11.74 -5.34 13.69
CA LYS A 483 -11.24 -4.76 14.93
C LYS A 483 -11.32 -3.25 14.89
N ARG A 484 -11.59 -2.64 16.04
CA ARG A 484 -11.32 -1.22 16.32
C ARG A 484 -10.20 -1.17 17.34
N MET A 485 -9.05 -0.61 16.97
CA MET A 485 -7.82 -0.73 17.75
C MET A 485 -7.56 -2.21 18.10
N LYS A 486 -7.46 -2.56 19.38
CA LYS A 486 -7.25 -3.95 19.82
C LYS A 486 -8.55 -4.74 19.98
N MET A 487 -9.69 -4.05 20.08
CA MET A 487 -11.00 -4.65 20.34
C MET A 487 -11.54 -5.30 19.07
N THR A 488 -11.90 -6.58 19.14
CA THR A 488 -12.66 -7.24 18.07
C THR A 488 -14.12 -6.83 18.17
N LEU A 489 -14.74 -6.48 17.05
CA LEU A 489 -16.15 -6.07 16.98
C LEU A 489 -16.99 -7.10 16.22
N ILE A 490 -16.41 -7.72 15.18
CA ILE A 490 -17.03 -8.78 14.39
C ILE A 490 -16.07 -9.95 14.32
N LYS A 491 -16.56 -11.17 14.55
CA LYS A 491 -15.76 -12.39 14.47
C LYS A 491 -16.50 -13.48 13.72
N HIS A 492 -15.88 -14.03 12.68
CA HIS A 492 -16.46 -15.13 11.91
C HIS A 492 -15.37 -16.07 11.38
N THR A 493 -15.74 -17.29 11.02
CA THR A 493 -14.83 -18.25 10.38
C THR A 493 -15.46 -18.79 9.12
N PHE A 494 -14.82 -18.52 7.99
CA PHE A 494 -15.15 -19.12 6.70
C PHE A 494 -14.37 -20.41 6.52
N ILE A 495 -14.98 -21.43 5.94
CA ILE A 495 -14.33 -22.73 5.68
C ILE A 495 -14.45 -23.01 4.18
N PHE A 496 -13.32 -23.25 3.54
CA PHE A 496 -13.22 -23.54 2.11
C PHE A 496 -12.56 -24.91 1.90
N GLY A 497 -13.39 -25.96 1.84
CA GLY A 497 -12.99 -27.36 1.60
C GLY A 497 -12.98 -27.75 0.14
#